data_AF-A0A101GN83-F1
#
_entry.id   AF-A0A101GN83-F1
#
_cell.length_a   1.000
_cell.length_b   1.000
_cell.length_c   1.000
_cell.angle_alpha   90.00
_cell.angle_beta   90.00
_cell.angle_gamma   90.00
#
_symmetry.space_group_name_H-M   'P 1'
#
loop_
_entity.id
_entity.type
_entity.pdbx_description
1 polymer ?
#
loop_
_entity_poly.entity_id
_entity_poly.type
_entity_poly.pdbx_seq_one_letter_code
_entity_poly.pdbx_strand_id
1 'polypeptide(L)'
;RAGVLATHYPFYDSPGFYYARMEPSRSYVLGLRIDEPFPDGTFINAEGPTHSWRSQPTGDGELVLVTGMEHRAGESVDTREHYRDLEAYVRSIYPVRSVDYRWSAQDYITNDGVPYIGPLAEGHENIYIATGFRKWGMTNGTAAATILTDMIRGRASPWAEVYAPDRFKPAASARRFLVHNIEVAEKYIGGVISRPAGDLADVPPGEGRVLMIEGQKAGVFRDREGRVHAVNPTCTHMGCVAAWNSAEETWDCPCHGSRFDADGKVIHGPAVKDLKPRGG
;
A
#
# COMPACT_ATOMS: atom_id res chain seq x y z
N ARG A 1 -3.02 31.84 4.67
CA ARG A 1 -4.02 30.84 4.23
C ARG A 1 -3.38 29.48 4.42
N ALA A 2 -4.02 28.54 5.09
CA ALA A 2 -3.47 27.21 5.35
C ALA A 2 -4.00 26.18 4.34
N GLY A 3 -3.16 25.22 3.92
CA GLY A 3 -3.54 24.04 3.17
C GLY A 3 -3.14 22.77 3.91
N VAL A 4 -3.90 21.68 3.79
CA VAL A 4 -3.60 20.39 4.43
C VAL A 4 -3.54 19.29 3.38
N LEU A 5 -2.41 18.59 3.31
CA LEU A 5 -2.20 17.40 2.49
C LEU A 5 -2.51 16.16 3.33
N ALA A 6 -3.74 15.68 3.24
CA ALA A 6 -4.24 14.47 3.89
C ALA A 6 -4.58 13.38 2.85
N THR A 7 -3.69 13.19 1.87
CA THR A 7 -3.92 12.35 0.67
C THR A 7 -3.37 10.94 0.78
N HIS A 8 -3.27 10.42 2.01
CA HIS A 8 -2.60 9.15 2.36
C HIS A 8 -1.09 9.15 2.13
N TYR A 9 -0.63 9.51 0.94
CA TYR A 9 0.74 9.89 0.61
C TYR A 9 0.75 11.33 0.08
N PRO A 10 1.65 12.23 0.52
CA PRO A 10 1.70 13.60 0.01
C PRO A 10 2.04 13.64 -1.48
N PHE A 11 1.11 14.09 -2.33
CA PHE A 11 1.39 14.25 -3.78
C PHE A 11 2.38 15.38 -4.07
N TYR A 12 2.57 16.29 -3.10
CA TYR A 12 3.60 17.32 -3.11
C TYR A 12 4.57 17.06 -1.96
N ASP A 13 5.80 16.70 -2.31
CA ASP A 13 6.78 16.17 -1.37
C ASP A 13 8.14 16.92 -1.42
N SER A 14 8.23 18.01 -2.17
CA SER A 14 9.42 18.88 -2.16
C SER A 14 9.12 20.12 -1.33
N PRO A 15 9.72 20.33 -0.15
CA PRO A 15 11.02 19.79 0.29
C PRO A 15 10.97 18.75 1.45
N GLY A 16 9.85 18.05 1.65
CA GLY A 16 9.66 17.13 2.80
C GLY A 16 10.34 15.76 2.69
N PHE A 17 10.63 15.31 1.46
CA PHE A 17 11.26 14.02 1.14
C PHE A 17 10.58 12.80 1.81
N TYR A 18 9.25 12.83 2.01
CA TYR A 18 8.40 11.77 2.56
C TYR A 18 8.49 10.45 1.80
N TYR A 19 8.84 10.47 0.50
CA TYR A 19 9.16 9.27 -0.26
C TYR A 19 10.27 8.43 0.33
N ALA A 20 11.15 9.08 1.07
CA ALA A 20 12.30 8.47 1.70
C ALA A 20 11.95 7.97 3.13
N ARG A 21 10.74 8.25 3.63
CA ARG A 21 10.42 8.22 5.07
C ARG A 21 9.25 7.33 5.44
N MET A 22 8.66 6.66 4.44
CA MET A 22 7.49 5.81 4.58
C MET A 22 7.58 4.61 3.64
N GLU A 23 7.00 3.50 4.09
CA GLU A 23 6.96 2.24 3.35
C GLU A 23 5.51 1.86 3.04
N PRO A 24 5.18 1.49 1.79
CA PRO A 24 3.86 0.97 1.44
C PRO A 24 3.69 -0.48 1.90
N SER A 25 2.67 -0.75 2.70
CA SER A 25 2.28 -2.08 3.15
C SER A 25 0.88 -2.42 2.65
N ARG A 26 0.69 -3.65 2.18
CA ARG A 26 -0.62 -4.18 1.81
C ARG A 26 -1.14 -5.13 2.88
N SER A 27 -2.46 -5.19 3.02
CA SER A 27 -3.15 -6.18 3.85
C SER A 27 -4.46 -6.60 3.22
N TYR A 28 -4.92 -7.81 3.53
CA TYR A 28 -6.08 -8.43 2.91
C TYR A 28 -7.20 -8.53 3.91
N VAL A 29 -8.44 -8.45 3.41
CA VAL A 29 -9.65 -8.51 4.22
C VAL A 29 -10.64 -9.49 3.60
N LEU A 30 -11.20 -10.34 4.46
CA LEU A 30 -12.35 -11.17 4.15
C LEU A 30 -13.56 -10.66 4.91
N GLY A 31 -14.68 -10.50 4.21
CA GLY A 31 -16.01 -10.40 4.82
C GLY A 31 -16.70 -11.75 4.69
N LEU A 32 -17.00 -12.39 5.81
CA LEU A 32 -17.44 -13.78 5.84
C LEU A 32 -18.58 -14.02 6.83
N ARG A 33 -19.29 -15.11 6.63
CA ARG A 33 -20.34 -15.60 7.53
C ARG A 33 -19.90 -16.89 8.18
N ILE A 34 -20.13 -17.01 9.47
CA ILE A 34 -19.82 -18.20 10.28
C ILE A 34 -21.12 -18.85 10.79
N ASP A 35 -21.01 -20.12 11.18
CA ASP A 35 -22.14 -20.91 11.70
C ASP A 35 -22.33 -20.80 13.23
N GLU A 36 -21.69 -19.82 13.86
CA GLU A 36 -21.81 -19.55 15.29
C GLU A 36 -21.78 -18.04 15.59
N PRO A 37 -22.26 -17.58 16.76
CA PRO A 37 -22.20 -16.18 17.14
C PRO A 37 -20.75 -15.68 17.25
N PHE A 38 -20.46 -14.50 16.69
CA PHE A 38 -19.17 -13.85 16.91
C PHE A 38 -19.20 -13.05 18.22
N PRO A 39 -18.15 -13.05 19.05
CA PRO A 39 -18.14 -12.29 20.30
C PRO A 39 -18.14 -10.78 20.05
N ASP A 40 -18.82 -10.03 20.92
CA ASP A 40 -18.83 -8.57 20.88
C ASP A 40 -17.42 -8.00 21.06
N GLY A 41 -16.93 -7.27 20.06
CA GLY A 41 -15.67 -6.54 20.16
C GLY A 41 -14.88 -6.44 18.87
N THR A 42 -13.67 -5.91 19.02
CA THR A 42 -12.62 -5.91 18.00
C THR A 42 -11.38 -6.54 18.61
N PHE A 43 -10.83 -7.55 17.93
CA PHE A 43 -9.76 -8.37 18.43
C PHE A 43 -8.54 -8.27 17.51
N ILE A 44 -7.36 -8.34 18.10
CA ILE A 44 -6.08 -8.46 17.39
C ILE A 44 -5.22 -9.44 18.18
N ASN A 45 -4.51 -10.32 17.48
CA ASN A 45 -3.60 -11.27 18.13
C ASN A 45 -2.30 -10.58 18.58
N ALA A 46 -1.66 -11.15 19.61
CA ALA A 46 -0.43 -10.62 20.17
C ALA A 46 0.82 -11.03 19.37
N GLU A 47 0.78 -12.19 18.71
CA GLU A 47 1.91 -12.78 17.98
C GLU A 47 1.74 -12.66 16.46
N GLY A 48 2.84 -12.71 15.74
CA GLY A 48 2.83 -12.71 14.27
C GLY A 48 2.56 -14.11 13.69
N PRO A 49 1.96 -14.21 12.48
CA PRO A 49 1.44 -13.11 11.66
C PRO A 49 0.18 -12.44 12.26
N THR A 50 0.08 -11.11 12.10
CA THR A 50 -1.00 -10.30 12.70
C THR A 50 -2.32 -10.51 11.98
N HIS A 51 -3.36 -10.76 12.75
CA HIS A 51 -4.75 -10.86 12.30
C HIS A 51 -5.65 -10.02 13.20
N SER A 52 -6.59 -9.30 12.59
CA SER A 52 -7.64 -8.59 13.32
C SER A 52 -9.02 -9.08 12.94
N TRP A 53 -9.92 -9.10 13.90
CA TRP A 53 -11.27 -9.62 13.77
C TRP A 53 -12.26 -8.61 14.35
N ARG A 54 -13.37 -8.40 13.68
CA ARG A 54 -14.54 -7.69 14.22
C ARG A 54 -15.78 -8.15 13.49
N SER A 55 -16.95 -7.94 14.07
CA SER A 55 -18.21 -8.12 13.34
C SER A 55 -18.87 -6.80 12.97
N GLN A 56 -19.76 -6.88 11.98
CA GLN A 56 -20.58 -5.81 11.48
C GLN A 56 -22.01 -6.33 11.23
N PRO A 57 -23.02 -5.79 11.92
CA PRO A 57 -24.41 -6.10 11.60
C PRO A 57 -24.76 -5.67 10.17
N THR A 58 -25.49 -6.53 9.45
CA THR A 58 -26.01 -6.29 8.11
C THR A 58 -27.50 -6.67 8.03
N GLY A 59 -28.18 -6.29 6.94
CA GLY A 59 -29.60 -6.64 6.74
C GLY A 59 -29.86 -8.15 6.68
N ASP A 60 -28.85 -8.92 6.27
CA ASP A 60 -28.92 -10.38 6.12
C ASP A 60 -28.28 -11.11 7.31
N GLY A 61 -28.03 -10.43 8.43
CA GLY A 61 -27.38 -10.97 9.62
C GLY A 61 -25.96 -10.43 9.85
N GLU A 62 -25.17 -11.13 10.65
CA GLU A 62 -23.83 -10.69 11.05
C GLU A 62 -22.78 -11.03 9.98
N LEU A 63 -21.95 -10.05 9.63
CA LEU A 63 -20.76 -10.24 8.81
C LEU A 63 -19.52 -10.12 9.68
N VAL A 64 -18.67 -11.13 9.67
CA VAL A 64 -17.36 -11.10 10.34
C VAL A 64 -16.33 -10.58 9.36
N LEU A 65 -15.55 -9.60 9.79
CA LEU A 65 -14.45 -9.01 9.04
C LEU A 65 -13.14 -9.51 9.64
N VAL A 66 -12.30 -10.13 8.81
CA VAL A 66 -10.98 -10.61 9.21
C VAL A 66 -9.94 -9.99 8.31
N THR A 67 -8.91 -9.39 8.91
CA THR A 67 -7.80 -8.78 8.19
C THR A 67 -6.50 -9.52 8.48
N GLY A 68 -5.59 -9.65 7.51
CA GLY A 68 -4.27 -10.24 7.74
C GLY A 68 -3.37 -10.23 6.51
N MET A 69 -2.40 -11.14 6.49
CA MET A 69 -1.49 -11.41 5.37
C MET A 69 -0.76 -10.15 4.87
N GLU A 70 -0.12 -9.44 5.79
CA GLU A 70 0.60 -8.23 5.45
C GLU A 70 1.90 -8.48 4.68
N HIS A 71 2.21 -7.62 3.72
CA HIS A 71 3.48 -7.65 2.98
C HIS A 71 3.79 -6.27 2.38
N ARG A 72 5.00 -6.06 1.85
CA ARG A 72 5.32 -4.82 1.11
C ARG A 72 4.57 -4.78 -0.21
N ALA A 73 4.10 -3.60 -0.63
CA ALA A 73 3.50 -3.46 -1.96
C ALA A 73 4.46 -3.97 -3.06
N GLY A 74 3.93 -4.66 -4.06
CA GLY A 74 4.71 -5.20 -5.19
C GLY A 74 5.74 -6.29 -4.84
N GLU A 75 5.77 -6.81 -3.60
CA GLU A 75 6.66 -7.90 -3.19
C GLU A 75 6.18 -9.29 -3.64
N SER A 76 4.87 -9.51 -3.60
CA SER A 76 4.27 -10.82 -3.89
C SER A 76 4.00 -11.01 -5.38
N VAL A 77 4.27 -12.21 -5.89
CA VAL A 77 4.06 -12.60 -7.29
C VAL A 77 2.62 -13.03 -7.54
N ASP A 78 2.04 -13.85 -6.65
CA ASP A 78 0.62 -14.23 -6.70
C ASP A 78 -0.13 -13.70 -5.49
N THR A 79 -0.57 -12.45 -5.57
CA THR A 79 -1.34 -11.79 -4.50
C THR A 79 -2.64 -12.51 -4.13
N ARG A 80 -3.18 -13.41 -4.96
CA ARG A 80 -4.35 -14.22 -4.61
C ARG A 80 -4.04 -15.26 -3.54
N GLU A 81 -2.78 -15.67 -3.40
CA GLU A 81 -2.33 -16.57 -2.34
C GLU A 81 -2.65 -15.98 -0.97
N HIS A 82 -2.46 -14.69 -0.75
CA HIS A 82 -2.80 -14.04 0.51
C HIS A 82 -4.29 -14.14 0.89
N TYR A 83 -5.22 -14.10 -0.08
CA TYR A 83 -6.62 -14.36 0.21
C TYR A 83 -6.87 -15.83 0.58
N ARG A 84 -6.18 -16.78 -0.07
CA ARG A 84 -6.28 -18.21 0.22
C ARG A 84 -5.73 -18.53 1.60
N ASP A 85 -4.58 -17.96 1.95
CA ASP A 85 -3.95 -18.13 3.26
C ASP A 85 -4.82 -17.53 4.36
N LEU A 86 -5.37 -16.33 4.14
CA LEU A 86 -6.27 -15.71 5.10
C LEU A 86 -7.54 -16.54 5.29
N GLU A 87 -8.10 -17.09 4.21
CA GLU A 87 -9.27 -17.97 4.29
C GLU A 87 -8.94 -19.28 5.03
N ALA A 88 -7.78 -19.89 4.75
CA ALA A 88 -7.30 -21.08 5.44
C ALA A 88 -7.14 -20.83 6.96
N TYR A 89 -6.55 -19.69 7.33
CA TYR A 89 -6.45 -19.25 8.72
C TYR A 89 -7.82 -19.11 9.38
N VAL A 90 -8.76 -18.39 8.77
CA VAL A 90 -10.10 -18.23 9.35
C VAL A 90 -10.79 -19.58 9.55
N ARG A 91 -10.74 -20.46 8.54
CA ARG A 91 -11.37 -21.79 8.59
C ARG A 91 -10.75 -22.72 9.64
N SER A 92 -9.53 -22.45 10.09
CA SER A 92 -8.90 -23.16 11.21
C SER A 92 -9.45 -22.77 12.58
N ILE A 93 -10.14 -21.63 12.68
CA ILE A 93 -10.67 -21.08 13.94
C ILE A 93 -12.19 -21.24 13.99
N TYR A 94 -12.89 -20.88 12.91
CA TYR A 94 -14.35 -20.87 12.85
C TYR A 94 -14.90 -21.76 11.71
N PRO A 95 -16.08 -22.38 11.89
CA PRO A 95 -16.83 -22.97 10.79
C PRO A 95 -17.38 -21.87 9.87
N VAL A 96 -16.67 -21.59 8.79
CA VAL A 96 -17.04 -20.56 7.80
C VAL A 96 -18.09 -21.09 6.81
N ARG A 97 -19.28 -20.52 6.85
CA ARG A 97 -20.40 -20.76 5.93
C ARG A 97 -20.10 -20.21 4.53
N SER A 98 -19.70 -18.95 4.45
CA SER A 98 -19.43 -18.28 3.17
C SER A 98 -18.41 -17.15 3.33
N VAL A 99 -17.66 -16.90 2.24
CA VAL A 99 -16.84 -15.70 2.09
C VAL A 99 -17.54 -14.81 1.07
N ASP A 100 -18.19 -13.76 1.56
CA ASP A 100 -19.06 -12.90 0.76
C ASP A 100 -18.26 -11.77 0.09
N TYR A 101 -17.17 -11.32 0.73
CA TYR A 101 -16.37 -10.19 0.26
C TYR A 101 -14.87 -10.46 0.39
N ARG A 102 -14.11 -9.94 -0.57
CA ARG A 102 -12.65 -9.92 -0.59
C ARG A 102 -12.20 -8.54 -1.07
N TRP A 103 -11.36 -7.88 -0.30
CA TRP A 103 -10.68 -6.66 -0.74
C TRP A 103 -9.36 -6.50 0.01
N SER A 104 -8.51 -5.60 -0.47
CA SER A 104 -7.25 -5.30 0.18
C SER A 104 -7.12 -3.80 0.45
N ALA A 105 -6.27 -3.47 1.41
CA ALA A 105 -5.92 -2.11 1.78
C ALA A 105 -4.43 -1.90 1.60
N GLN A 106 -4.05 -0.64 1.37
CA GLN A 106 -2.66 -0.22 1.36
C GLN A 106 -2.50 0.89 2.39
N ASP A 107 -1.50 0.76 3.25
CA ASP A 107 -1.14 1.69 4.33
C ASP A 107 0.30 2.18 4.15
N TYR A 108 0.60 3.37 4.64
CA TYR A 108 1.97 3.88 4.72
C TYR A 108 2.51 3.83 6.15
N ILE A 109 3.63 3.16 6.33
CA ILE A 109 4.29 2.95 7.61
C ILE A 109 5.49 3.90 7.69
N THR A 110 5.51 4.79 8.69
CA THR A 110 6.66 5.65 8.95
C THR A 110 7.81 4.88 9.61
N ASN A 111 9.02 5.42 9.52
CA ASN A 111 10.24 4.79 10.05
C ASN A 111 10.20 4.40 11.54
N ASP A 112 9.40 5.09 12.34
CA ASP A 112 9.22 4.86 13.78
C ASP A 112 7.82 4.37 14.14
N GLY A 113 6.94 4.17 13.15
CA GLY A 113 5.55 3.79 13.34
C GLY A 113 4.63 4.91 13.87
N VAL A 114 5.13 6.13 14.06
CA VAL A 114 4.36 7.30 14.47
C VAL A 114 4.01 8.15 13.22
N PRO A 115 2.76 8.60 13.04
CA PRO A 115 2.39 9.46 11.91
C PRO A 115 3.21 10.75 11.79
N TYR A 116 3.28 11.30 10.59
CA TYR A 116 3.77 12.66 10.38
C TYR A 116 2.57 13.63 10.31
N ILE A 117 2.48 14.54 11.29
CA ILE A 117 1.40 15.52 11.42
C ILE A 117 2.01 16.88 11.79
N GLY A 118 1.88 17.86 10.90
CA GLY A 118 2.43 19.20 11.11
C GLY A 118 2.80 19.89 9.80
N PRO A 119 3.60 20.97 9.84
CA PRO A 119 4.08 21.65 8.65
C PRO A 119 4.80 20.69 7.69
N LEU A 120 4.64 20.92 6.38
CA LEU A 120 5.25 20.10 5.32
C LEU A 120 6.76 20.01 5.49
N ALA A 121 7.40 21.15 5.76
CA ALA A 121 8.83 21.30 5.95
C ALA A 121 9.14 22.68 6.56
N GLU A 122 10.37 22.87 7.02
CA GLU A 122 10.89 24.18 7.43
C GLU A 122 10.72 25.20 6.29
N GLY A 123 10.25 26.41 6.62
CA GLY A 123 9.92 27.46 5.63
C GLY A 123 8.60 27.27 4.87
N HIS A 124 7.86 26.18 5.10
CA HIS A 124 6.57 25.87 4.45
C HIS A 124 5.40 25.80 5.44
N GLU A 125 5.35 26.74 6.39
CA GLU A 125 4.43 26.72 7.55
C GLU A 125 2.94 26.86 7.21
N ASN A 126 2.61 27.28 5.98
CA ASN A 126 1.22 27.38 5.52
C ASN A 126 0.69 26.10 4.85
N ILE A 127 1.52 25.07 4.69
CA ILE A 127 1.13 23.77 4.15
C ILE A 127 1.39 22.74 5.24
N TYR A 128 0.36 22.02 5.64
CA TYR A 128 0.42 20.96 6.64
C TYR A 128 0.27 19.60 5.97
N ILE A 129 0.76 18.56 6.62
CA ILE A 129 0.58 17.17 6.22
C ILE A 129 -0.05 16.36 7.35
N ALA A 130 -0.76 15.30 6.95
CA ALA A 130 -1.21 14.23 7.82
C ALA A 130 -1.08 12.91 7.06
N THR A 131 -0.03 12.15 7.34
CA THR A 131 0.35 10.97 6.55
C THR A 131 1.00 9.89 7.41
N GLY A 132 1.16 8.70 6.84
CA GLY A 132 1.88 7.62 7.51
C GLY A 132 1.12 7.07 8.71
N PHE A 133 -0.20 6.97 8.58
CA PHE A 133 -1.08 6.56 9.68
C PHE A 133 -0.93 5.09 10.07
N ARG A 134 -0.11 4.34 9.32
CA ARG A 134 -0.01 2.89 9.43
C ARG A 134 -1.44 2.32 9.31
N LYS A 135 -1.74 1.26 10.04
CA LYS A 135 -3.04 0.58 10.04
C LYS A 135 -4.07 1.22 10.99
N TRP A 136 -3.78 2.43 11.49
CA TRP A 136 -4.50 3.08 12.58
C TRP A 136 -5.15 4.40 12.13
N GLY A 137 -5.62 4.46 10.88
CA GLY A 137 -6.14 5.69 10.29
C GLY A 137 -7.33 6.32 11.04
N MET A 138 -8.20 5.51 11.64
CA MET A 138 -9.36 6.02 12.40
C MET A 138 -8.94 6.80 13.65
N THR A 139 -7.98 6.29 14.41
CA THR A 139 -7.47 6.95 15.62
C THR A 139 -6.51 8.08 15.27
N ASN A 140 -5.55 7.82 14.38
CA ASN A 140 -4.55 8.81 13.97
C ASN A 140 -5.13 9.98 13.18
N GLY A 141 -6.23 9.76 12.43
CA GLY A 141 -6.96 10.85 11.77
C GLY A 141 -7.57 11.85 12.76
N THR A 142 -8.09 11.35 13.89
CA THR A 142 -8.62 12.20 14.96
C THR A 142 -7.50 12.98 15.66
N ALA A 143 -6.38 12.32 15.96
CA ALA A 143 -5.19 12.99 16.48
C ALA A 143 -4.70 14.09 15.52
N ALA A 144 -4.62 13.79 14.22
CA ALA A 144 -4.23 14.75 13.20
C ALA A 144 -5.16 15.96 13.13
N ALA A 145 -6.47 15.74 13.08
CA ALA A 145 -7.44 16.82 13.06
C ALA A 145 -7.30 17.75 14.28
N THR A 146 -7.07 17.18 15.46
CA THR A 146 -6.88 17.93 16.70
C THR A 146 -5.62 18.80 16.64
N ILE A 147 -4.48 18.20 16.33
CA ILE A 147 -3.17 18.88 16.26
C ILE A 147 -3.19 19.99 15.21
N LEU A 148 -3.67 19.69 13.99
CA LEU A 148 -3.67 20.64 12.89
C LEU A 148 -4.65 21.80 13.13
N THR A 149 -5.79 21.55 13.78
CA THR A 149 -6.74 22.63 14.13
C THR A 149 -6.10 23.63 15.09
N ASP A 150 -5.32 23.16 16.06
CA ASP A 150 -4.62 24.04 16.98
C ASP A 150 -3.54 24.85 16.27
N MET A 151 -2.69 24.19 15.46
CA MET A 151 -1.65 24.88 14.68
C MET A 151 -2.23 25.95 13.75
N ILE A 152 -3.29 25.64 13.00
CA ILE A 152 -3.94 26.58 12.07
C ILE A 152 -4.56 27.78 12.79
N ARG A 153 -5.00 27.58 14.05
CA ARG A 153 -5.53 28.66 14.91
C ARG A 153 -4.44 29.41 15.69
N GLY A 154 -3.17 29.10 15.47
CA GLY A 154 -2.06 29.70 16.22
C GLY A 154 -2.01 29.28 17.69
N ARG A 155 -2.58 28.12 18.03
CA ARG A 155 -2.57 27.54 19.38
C ARG A 155 -1.51 26.44 19.47
N ALA A 156 -0.89 26.31 20.63
CA ALA A 156 -0.01 25.18 20.90
C ALA A 156 -0.84 23.90 21.09
N SER A 157 -0.39 22.79 20.50
CA SER A 157 -0.92 21.46 20.77
C SER A 157 0.06 20.68 21.63
N PRO A 158 -0.36 20.10 22.77
CA PRO A 158 0.53 19.34 23.66
C PRO A 158 1.10 18.07 23.01
N TRP A 159 0.53 17.63 21.89
CA TRP A 159 0.93 16.42 21.18
C TRP A 159 1.81 16.70 19.96
N ALA A 160 1.99 17.97 19.56
CA ALA A 160 2.63 18.35 18.31
C ALA A 160 4.04 17.76 18.15
N GLU A 161 4.85 17.77 19.20
CA GLU A 161 6.25 17.31 19.17
C GLU A 161 6.36 15.83 18.75
N VAL A 162 5.49 14.97 19.27
CA VAL A 162 5.51 13.51 19.00
C VAL A 162 5.24 13.22 17.52
N TYR A 163 4.35 13.99 16.90
CA TYR A 163 3.96 13.78 15.51
C TYR A 163 4.69 14.68 14.52
N ALA A 164 5.53 15.60 14.99
CA ALA A 164 6.17 16.61 14.17
C ALA A 164 6.94 15.96 12.99
N PRO A 165 6.76 16.45 11.75
CA PRO A 165 7.47 15.87 10.61
C PRO A 165 8.98 16.07 10.62
N ASP A 166 9.52 16.92 11.47
CA ASP A 166 10.96 17.18 11.64
C ASP A 166 11.52 16.61 12.96
N ARG A 167 10.72 15.82 13.70
CA ARG A 167 11.10 15.22 15.00
C ARG A 167 12.40 14.41 14.99
N PHE A 168 12.83 13.96 13.82
CA PHE A 168 14.15 13.36 13.63
C PHE A 168 15.09 14.34 12.94
N LYS A 169 16.07 14.84 13.69
CA LYS A 169 17.18 15.59 13.10
C LYS A 169 17.98 14.66 12.17
N PRO A 170 18.34 15.09 10.95
CA PRO A 170 19.06 14.27 9.98
C PRO A 170 20.51 14.04 10.41
N ALA A 171 20.73 13.11 11.35
CA ALA A 171 22.05 12.61 11.70
C ALA A 171 22.11 11.08 11.87
N ALA A 172 20.96 10.39 11.92
CA ALA A 172 20.91 8.94 12.10
C ALA A 172 20.10 8.17 11.03
N SER A 173 19.27 8.84 10.23
CA SER A 173 18.48 8.21 9.17
C SER A 173 19.29 7.90 7.90
N ALA A 174 20.38 8.63 7.65
CA ALA A 174 21.25 8.46 6.48
C ALA A 174 21.85 7.04 6.36
N ARG A 175 22.10 6.35 7.48
CA ARG A 175 22.60 4.97 7.46
C ARG A 175 21.54 3.95 7.03
N ARG A 176 20.26 4.16 7.35
CA ARG A 176 19.16 3.31 6.85
C ARG A 176 18.87 3.53 5.36
N PHE A 177 19.14 4.74 4.85
CA PHE A 177 19.00 5.06 3.43
C PHE A 177 19.95 4.30 2.50
N LEU A 178 21.19 4.08 2.92
CA LEU A 178 22.12 3.24 2.16
C LEU A 178 21.61 1.79 2.11
N VAL A 179 21.07 1.28 3.22
CA VAL A 179 20.61 -0.10 3.32
C VAL A 179 19.29 -0.34 2.58
N HIS A 180 18.33 0.60 2.56
CA HIS A 180 17.09 0.39 1.80
C HIS A 180 17.27 0.48 0.27
N ASN A 181 18.23 1.26 -0.23
CA ASN A 181 18.59 1.20 -1.64
C ASN A 181 19.38 -0.08 -1.97
N ILE A 182 20.19 -0.58 -1.03
CA ILE A 182 20.91 -1.84 -1.20
C ILE A 182 19.98 -3.05 -1.06
N GLU A 183 18.97 -3.06 -0.19
CA GLU A 183 18.01 -4.18 -0.05
C GLU A 183 17.00 -4.24 -1.20
N VAL A 184 16.59 -3.08 -1.75
CA VAL A 184 15.86 -3.06 -3.02
C VAL A 184 16.79 -3.55 -4.12
N ALA A 185 18.05 -3.10 -4.17
CA ALA A 185 19.03 -3.64 -5.11
C ALA A 185 19.33 -5.14 -4.87
N GLU A 186 19.29 -5.67 -3.64
CA GLU A 186 19.55 -7.06 -3.29
C GLU A 186 18.34 -7.96 -3.50
N LYS A 187 17.11 -7.44 -3.47
CA LYS A 187 15.97 -8.13 -4.09
C LYS A 187 16.04 -8.12 -5.62
N TYR A 188 16.82 -7.21 -6.21
CA TYR A 188 17.16 -7.21 -7.65
C TYR A 188 18.49 -7.92 -7.99
N ILE A 189 19.35 -8.23 -7.02
CA ILE A 189 20.67 -8.89 -7.20
C ILE A 189 20.66 -10.32 -6.61
N GLY A 190 19.80 -10.61 -5.63
CA GLY A 190 19.71 -11.87 -4.89
C GLY A 190 18.39 -12.64 -5.04
N GLY A 191 17.41 -12.10 -5.75
CA GLY A 191 16.19 -12.81 -6.13
C GLY A 191 16.12 -12.91 -7.64
N VAL A 192 16.69 -13.97 -8.22
CA VAL A 192 16.59 -14.38 -9.63
C VAL A 192 16.65 -13.19 -10.59
N ILE A 193 17.81 -12.93 -11.20
CA ILE A 193 17.84 -12.37 -12.56
C ILE A 193 17.16 -13.41 -13.46
N SER A 194 15.84 -13.47 -13.35
CA SER A 194 15.02 -13.82 -14.46
C SER A 194 15.14 -12.53 -15.25
N ARG A 195 16.03 -12.58 -16.25
CA ARG A 195 15.75 -11.82 -17.47
C ARG A 195 14.23 -11.89 -17.65
N PRO A 196 13.52 -10.77 -17.83
CA PRO A 196 12.12 -10.85 -18.20
C PRO A 196 12.10 -11.65 -19.51
N ALA A 197 11.87 -12.95 -19.37
CA ALA A 197 12.15 -14.00 -20.31
C ALA A 197 10.94 -14.91 -20.24
N GLY A 198 10.44 -15.25 -21.40
CA GLY A 198 9.08 -15.70 -21.58
C GLY A 198 8.50 -14.92 -22.74
N ASP A 199 7.76 -15.63 -23.57
CA ASP A 199 7.08 -15.05 -24.71
C ASP A 199 5.72 -14.52 -24.29
N LEU A 200 5.13 -13.66 -25.12
CA LEU A 200 3.75 -13.21 -24.95
C LEU A 200 2.76 -14.40 -24.83
N ALA A 201 3.11 -15.53 -25.45
CA ALA A 201 2.37 -16.78 -25.37
C ALA A 201 2.35 -17.40 -23.96
N ASP A 202 3.33 -17.08 -23.11
CA ASP A 202 3.49 -17.64 -21.76
C ASP A 202 2.72 -16.86 -20.68
N VAL A 203 1.93 -15.86 -21.07
CA VAL A 203 1.05 -15.09 -20.19
C VAL A 203 -0.37 -15.66 -20.31
N PRO A 204 -0.86 -16.44 -19.32
CA PRO A 204 -2.21 -17.00 -19.34
C PRO A 204 -3.29 -15.92 -19.22
N PRO A 205 -4.53 -16.20 -19.65
CA PRO A 205 -5.68 -15.33 -19.37
C PRO A 205 -5.84 -15.09 -17.85
N GLY A 206 -6.03 -13.84 -17.45
CA GLY A 206 -6.10 -13.40 -16.05
C GLY A 206 -4.75 -13.17 -15.37
N GLU A 207 -3.64 -13.25 -16.12
CA GLU A 207 -2.29 -13.06 -15.59
C GLU A 207 -1.55 -11.92 -16.27
N GLY A 208 -0.59 -11.35 -15.54
CA GLY A 208 0.32 -10.36 -16.06
C GLY A 208 1.76 -10.64 -15.67
N ARG A 209 2.69 -10.20 -16.52
CA ARG A 209 4.14 -10.34 -16.33
C ARG A 209 4.87 -9.13 -16.90
N VAL A 210 6.03 -8.82 -16.34
CA VAL A 210 7.00 -7.95 -17.00
C VAL A 210 7.85 -8.79 -17.96
N LEU A 211 7.92 -8.41 -19.22
CA LEU A 211 8.68 -9.06 -20.29
C LEU A 211 9.68 -8.08 -20.93
N MET A 212 10.66 -8.60 -21.67
CA MET A 212 11.53 -7.82 -22.55
C MET A 212 11.05 -7.98 -23.98
N ILE A 213 10.49 -6.91 -24.56
CA ILE A 213 10.02 -6.87 -25.95
C ILE A 213 10.87 -5.83 -26.67
N GLU A 214 11.53 -6.23 -27.77
CA GLU A 214 12.39 -5.35 -28.58
C GLU A 214 13.47 -4.61 -27.75
N GLY A 215 14.03 -5.29 -26.75
CA GLY A 215 15.05 -4.71 -25.88
C GLY A 215 14.52 -3.71 -24.83
N GLN A 216 13.19 -3.60 -24.67
CA GLN A 216 12.57 -2.72 -23.68
C GLN A 216 11.60 -3.48 -22.75
N LYS A 217 11.47 -3.01 -21.51
CA LYS A 217 10.52 -3.59 -20.54
C LYS A 217 9.07 -3.31 -20.95
N ALA A 218 8.24 -4.34 -20.96
CA ALA A 218 6.80 -4.26 -21.18
C ALA A 218 6.06 -4.98 -20.04
N GLY A 219 5.14 -4.31 -19.38
CA GLY A 219 4.16 -4.93 -18.50
C GLY A 219 3.03 -5.43 -19.39
N VAL A 220 2.86 -6.74 -19.46
CA VAL A 220 1.86 -7.41 -20.27
C VAL A 220 0.83 -8.04 -19.37
N PHE A 221 -0.45 -7.80 -19.62
CA PHE A 221 -1.58 -8.50 -19.01
C PHE A 221 -2.43 -9.12 -20.12
N ARG A 222 -2.87 -10.36 -19.93
CA ARG A 222 -3.86 -10.98 -20.82
C ARG A 222 -5.18 -11.09 -20.08
N ASP A 223 -6.23 -10.44 -20.59
CA ASP A 223 -7.56 -10.55 -19.99
C ASP A 223 -8.20 -11.93 -20.22
N ARG A 224 -9.38 -12.15 -19.65
CA ARG A 224 -10.09 -13.44 -19.72
C ARG A 224 -10.61 -13.75 -21.12
N GLU A 225 -10.86 -12.72 -21.90
CA GLU A 225 -11.23 -12.79 -23.31
C GLU A 225 -10.01 -13.02 -24.23
N GLY A 226 -8.80 -13.02 -23.67
CA GLY A 226 -7.54 -13.26 -24.37
C GLY A 226 -6.90 -12.02 -25.00
N ARG A 227 -7.48 -10.83 -24.81
CA ARG A 227 -6.91 -9.55 -25.27
C ARG A 227 -5.69 -9.22 -24.44
N VAL A 228 -4.70 -8.62 -25.10
CA VAL A 228 -3.42 -8.26 -24.49
C VAL A 228 -3.40 -6.77 -24.23
N HIS A 229 -3.13 -6.42 -22.97
CA HIS A 229 -2.86 -5.07 -22.50
C HIS A 229 -1.34 -4.94 -22.30
N ALA A 230 -0.75 -3.87 -22.83
CA ALA A 230 0.69 -3.67 -22.76
C ALA A 230 1.03 -2.23 -22.37
N VAL A 231 1.85 -2.09 -21.33
CA VAL A 231 2.30 -0.81 -20.79
C VAL A 231 3.81 -0.78 -20.61
N ASN A 232 4.39 0.41 -20.52
CA ASN A 232 5.71 0.56 -19.93
C ASN A 232 5.57 0.48 -18.40
N PRO A 233 6.09 -0.56 -17.73
CA PRO A 233 5.87 -0.77 -16.30
C PRO A 233 6.72 0.16 -15.44
N THR A 234 7.50 1.07 -16.03
CA THR A 234 8.26 2.08 -15.31
C THR A 234 7.31 3.12 -14.72
N CYS A 235 7.19 3.08 -13.38
CA CYS A 235 6.37 3.99 -12.59
C CYS A 235 6.71 5.45 -12.87
N THR A 236 5.70 6.26 -13.16
CA THR A 236 5.81 7.70 -13.46
C THR A 236 6.14 8.57 -12.24
N HIS A 237 6.20 8.00 -11.04
CA HIS A 237 6.66 8.71 -9.85
C HIS A 237 8.19 8.87 -9.86
N MET A 238 8.95 7.78 -9.71
CA MET A 238 10.42 7.80 -9.59
C MET A 238 11.13 6.70 -10.40
N GLY A 239 10.44 6.05 -11.33
CA GLY A 239 11.07 5.13 -12.30
C GLY A 239 11.25 3.67 -11.86
N CYS A 240 10.69 3.26 -10.71
CA CYS A 240 10.66 1.85 -10.31
C CYS A 240 9.80 1.01 -11.26
N VAL A 241 10.14 -0.27 -11.44
CA VAL A 241 9.31 -1.20 -12.22
C VAL A 241 8.13 -1.65 -11.35
N ALA A 242 6.91 -1.44 -11.83
CA ALA A 242 5.70 -1.95 -11.20
C ALA A 242 5.55 -3.46 -11.41
N ALA A 243 5.10 -4.16 -10.37
CA ALA A 243 4.82 -5.59 -10.38
C ALA A 243 3.33 -5.84 -10.64
N TRP A 244 3.01 -7.00 -11.21
CA TRP A 244 1.62 -7.39 -11.44
C TRP A 244 0.97 -7.86 -10.13
N ASN A 245 -0.20 -7.33 -9.81
CA ASN A 245 -1.07 -7.75 -8.72
C ASN A 245 -2.19 -8.61 -9.31
N SER A 246 -2.03 -9.93 -9.18
CA SER A 246 -2.95 -10.93 -9.72
C SER A 246 -4.34 -10.94 -9.10
N ALA A 247 -4.51 -10.37 -7.91
CA ALA A 247 -5.77 -10.39 -7.17
C ALA A 247 -6.68 -9.21 -7.50
N GLU A 248 -6.10 -8.06 -7.84
CA GLU A 248 -6.84 -6.86 -8.21
C GLU A 248 -6.66 -6.47 -9.69
N GLU A 249 -5.84 -7.23 -10.43
CA GLU A 249 -5.51 -7.00 -11.85
C GLU A 249 -4.91 -5.59 -12.09
N THR A 250 -3.92 -5.24 -11.25
CA THR A 250 -3.25 -3.92 -11.24
C THR A 250 -1.73 -4.01 -11.36
N TRP A 251 -1.10 -2.92 -11.79
CA TRP A 251 0.34 -2.73 -11.67
C TRP A 251 0.67 -1.95 -10.40
N ASP A 252 1.36 -2.58 -9.45
CA ASP A 252 1.69 -2.01 -8.15
C ASP A 252 3.20 -1.72 -8.05
N CYS A 253 3.55 -0.46 -7.81
CA CYS A 253 4.93 -0.01 -7.67
C CYS A 253 5.48 -0.33 -6.27
N PRO A 254 6.53 -1.16 -6.15
CA PRO A 254 7.02 -1.62 -4.86
C PRO A 254 7.76 -0.55 -4.04
N CYS A 255 8.20 0.53 -4.68
CA CYS A 255 9.00 1.56 -4.01
C CYS A 255 8.14 2.45 -3.10
N HIS A 256 7.06 3.02 -3.64
CA HIS A 256 6.26 4.05 -2.96
C HIS A 256 4.74 3.76 -3.04
N GLY A 257 4.36 2.60 -3.58
CA GLY A 257 2.98 2.13 -3.55
C GLY A 257 2.07 2.75 -4.62
N SER A 258 2.59 3.44 -5.64
CA SER A 258 1.74 3.86 -6.76
C SER A 258 1.08 2.66 -7.44
N ARG A 259 -0.19 2.80 -7.81
CA ARG A 259 -0.94 1.72 -8.44
C ARG A 259 -1.58 2.20 -9.72
N PHE A 260 -1.61 1.31 -10.70
CA PHE A 260 -2.19 1.55 -12.01
C PHE A 260 -3.12 0.39 -12.36
N ASP A 261 -4.23 0.65 -13.06
CA ASP A 261 -5.04 -0.44 -13.61
C ASP A 261 -4.29 -1.19 -14.71
N ALA A 262 -4.90 -2.26 -15.25
CA ALA A 262 -4.31 -3.09 -16.29
C ALA A 262 -3.84 -2.32 -17.54
N ASP A 263 -4.52 -1.22 -17.88
CA ASP A 263 -4.21 -0.32 -19.00
C ASP A 263 -3.18 0.76 -18.65
N GLY A 264 -2.74 0.81 -17.39
CA GLY A 264 -1.73 1.73 -16.91
C GLY A 264 -2.28 3.05 -16.38
N LYS A 265 -3.61 3.22 -16.29
CA LYS A 265 -4.19 4.43 -15.70
C LYS A 265 -3.92 4.48 -14.22
N VAL A 266 -3.52 5.63 -13.70
CA VAL A 266 -3.26 5.79 -12.28
C VAL A 266 -4.54 5.65 -11.45
N ILE A 267 -4.50 4.78 -10.45
CA ILE A 267 -5.59 4.55 -9.49
C ILE A 267 -5.16 4.82 -8.04
N HIS A 268 -3.86 4.86 -7.77
CA HIS A 268 -3.32 5.26 -6.47
C HIS A 268 -1.98 5.99 -6.62
N GLY A 269 -1.83 7.09 -5.88
CA GLY A 269 -0.60 7.88 -5.84
C GLY A 269 0.56 7.15 -5.13
N PRO A 270 1.76 7.76 -5.06
CA PRO A 270 2.07 9.15 -5.40
C PRO A 270 2.18 9.51 -6.88
N ALA A 271 2.19 8.56 -7.80
CA ALA A 271 2.11 8.87 -9.22
C ALA A 271 0.87 9.73 -9.52
N VAL A 272 1.03 10.73 -10.38
CA VAL A 272 -0.06 11.61 -10.86
C VAL A 272 -0.24 11.54 -12.38
N LYS A 273 0.43 10.57 -13.02
CA LYS A 273 0.42 10.33 -14.47
C LYS A 273 0.31 8.84 -14.73
N ASP A 274 -0.43 8.49 -15.76
CA ASP A 274 -0.57 7.10 -16.21
C ASP A 274 0.76 6.52 -16.70
N LEU A 275 0.90 5.19 -16.63
CA LEU A 275 1.95 4.48 -17.35
C LEU A 275 1.79 4.74 -18.85
N LYS A 276 2.91 4.79 -19.57
CA LYS A 276 2.86 4.96 -21.01
C LYS A 276 2.32 3.68 -21.66
N PRO A 277 1.27 3.74 -22.48
CA PRO A 277 0.86 2.60 -23.29
C PRO A 277 2.01 2.14 -24.16
N ARG A 278 2.12 0.83 -24.37
CA ARG A 278 2.93 0.29 -25.45
C ARG A 278 2.04 0.30 -26.69
N GLY A 279 2.38 1.15 -27.67
CA GLY A 279 1.85 1.00 -29.02
C GLY A 279 2.27 -0.39 -29.53
N GLY A 280 1.31 -1.10 -30.12
CA GLY A 280 1.54 -2.43 -30.71
C GLY A 280 2.50 -2.40 -31.89
#